data_AF-A0A2V8QM89-F1
#
_entry.id   AF-A0A2V8QM89-F1
#
_cell.length_a   1.000
_cell.length_b   1.000
_cell.length_c   1.000
_cell.angle_alpha   90.00
_cell.angle_beta   90.00
_cell.angle_gamma   90.00
#
_symmetry.space_group_name_H-M   'P 1'
#
loop_
_entity.id
_entity.type
_entity.pdbx_description
1 polymer ?
#
loop_
_entity_poly.entity_id
_entity_poly.type
_entity_poly.pdbx_seq_one_letter_code
_entity_poly.pdbx_strand_id
1 'polypeptide(L)'
;GGIYATHQRSEANALDSSLAEVFEIARRARIPVEIWHLKTAYRKNWGRMPEVLSKIGAARARGLDITADVYPYTAASTSLTACLPPWALEGGTEKMLARLRDAATRERIKQDILKDSNDWENIYLGSGGAAGVLIGSVVNRELESMQGKRVSEIAKEQGKDELDALLDFILADRGQTGAIYFMMSEDDLRAALRAPFVKICTDSGARATDGPLAGSKSHPRGWGTFPRVLSRYVRDEHLFTLEEAVHKMTGMSAARVGLRDRGVLRAGAFADIAVFDPARVRDRATFEEPNQYAEGIRYVIVNGQVEVDGGRRTDANAGRPLRGPGYRGR
;
A
#
# COMPACT_ATOMS: atom_id res chain seq x y z
N GLY A 1 17.03 20.58 -1.69
CA GLY A 1 15.97 20.38 -0.67
C GLY A 1 15.39 18.98 -0.79
N GLY A 2 14.51 18.59 0.12
CA GLY A 2 13.79 17.30 0.10
C GLY A 2 12.28 17.47 -0.09
N ILE A 3 11.52 16.40 0.08
CA ILE A 3 10.05 16.40 0.05
C ILE A 3 9.49 15.95 1.40
N TYR A 4 8.27 16.38 1.73
CA TYR A 4 7.47 15.81 2.81
C TYR A 4 6.56 14.73 2.23
N ALA A 5 6.82 13.47 2.56
CA ALA A 5 5.99 12.36 2.14
C ALA A 5 5.21 11.84 3.36
N THR A 6 3.91 11.55 3.20
CA THR A 6 3.05 11.30 4.36
C THR A 6 1.98 10.26 4.11
N HIS A 7 1.90 9.29 5.02
CA HIS A 7 0.65 8.61 5.34
C HIS A 7 -0.16 9.59 6.20
N GLN A 8 -1.16 10.21 5.58
CA GLN A 8 -1.96 11.24 6.25
C GLN A 8 -2.71 10.68 7.46
N ARG A 9 -3.01 11.52 8.45
CA ARG A 9 -3.50 11.10 9.78
C ARG A 9 -4.76 10.24 9.74
N SER A 10 -5.66 10.50 8.80
CA SER A 10 -6.85 9.70 8.56
C SER A 10 -7.11 9.61 7.06
N GLU A 11 -7.42 8.40 6.61
CA GLU A 11 -7.89 8.11 5.25
C GLU A 11 -9.39 7.79 5.22
N ALA A 12 -10.08 7.86 6.36
CA ALA A 12 -11.49 7.54 6.51
C ALA A 12 -12.27 8.67 7.21
N ASN A 13 -12.57 8.52 8.50
CA ASN A 13 -13.63 9.29 9.14
C ASN A 13 -13.24 10.75 9.38
N ALA A 14 -11.96 11.00 9.59
CA ALA A 14 -11.37 12.33 9.76
C ALA A 14 -10.58 12.78 8.52
N LEU A 15 -10.94 12.29 7.32
CA LEU A 15 -10.22 12.56 6.08
C LEU A 15 -10.09 14.07 5.79
N ASP A 16 -11.13 14.85 6.05
CA ASP A 16 -11.12 16.29 5.74
C ASP A 16 -10.16 17.08 6.64
N SER A 17 -10.13 16.77 7.94
CA SER A 17 -9.18 17.39 8.87
C SER A 17 -7.75 16.91 8.59
N SER A 18 -7.58 15.64 8.21
CA SER A 18 -6.30 15.09 7.76
C SER A 18 -5.75 15.80 6.52
N LEU A 19 -6.58 16.05 5.50
CA LEU A 19 -6.17 16.82 4.32
C LEU A 19 -5.84 18.28 4.68
N ALA A 20 -6.64 18.90 5.56
CA ALA A 20 -6.37 20.26 6.02
C ALA A 20 -5.01 20.36 6.75
N GLU A 21 -4.66 19.36 7.58
CA GLU A 21 -3.34 19.25 8.21
C GLU A 21 -2.22 19.18 7.17
N VAL A 22 -2.36 18.33 6.16
CA VAL A 22 -1.37 18.20 5.06
C VAL A 22 -1.18 19.53 4.33
N PHE A 23 -2.27 20.22 3.99
CA PHE A 23 -2.21 21.51 3.30
C PHE A 23 -1.56 22.59 4.15
N GLU A 24 -1.84 22.61 5.45
CA GLU A 24 -1.25 23.57 6.37
C GLU A 24 0.26 23.35 6.54
N ILE A 25 0.70 22.09 6.65
CA ILE A 25 2.13 21.74 6.67
C ILE A 25 2.81 22.21 5.38
N ALA A 26 2.23 21.88 4.21
CA ALA A 26 2.76 22.29 2.91
C ALA A 26 2.94 23.81 2.83
N ARG A 27 1.91 24.56 3.24
CA ARG A 27 1.88 26.03 3.21
C ARG A 27 2.91 26.65 4.15
N ARG A 28 2.94 26.22 5.42
CA ARG A 28 3.85 26.79 6.44
C ARG A 28 5.30 26.45 6.17
N ALA A 29 5.59 25.19 5.82
CA ALA A 29 6.95 24.73 5.57
C ALA A 29 7.45 25.07 4.16
N ARG A 30 6.56 25.47 3.24
CA ARG A 30 6.86 25.72 1.82
C ARG A 30 7.61 24.56 1.18
N ILE A 31 7.17 23.34 1.49
CA ILE A 31 7.81 22.10 1.06
C ILE A 31 6.91 21.34 0.09
N PRO A 32 7.47 20.74 -0.96
CA PRO A 32 6.73 19.82 -1.81
C PRO A 32 6.20 18.62 -1.00
N VAL A 33 4.93 18.26 -1.20
CA VAL A 33 4.25 17.13 -0.54
C VAL A 33 3.95 15.97 -1.47
N GLU A 34 4.15 14.75 -0.99
CA GLU A 34 3.63 13.51 -1.55
C GLU A 34 2.67 12.84 -0.54
N ILE A 35 1.39 12.72 -0.88
CA ILE A 35 0.43 11.95 -0.10
C ILE A 35 0.54 10.49 -0.55
N TRP A 36 1.02 9.63 0.34
CA TRP A 36 1.13 8.20 0.06
C TRP A 36 -0.22 7.55 -0.03
N HIS A 37 -0.33 6.57 -0.94
CA HIS A 37 -1.42 5.61 -1.09
C HIS A 37 -2.82 6.20 -0.87
N LEU A 38 -3.11 7.32 -1.53
CA LEU A 38 -4.35 8.08 -1.35
C LEU A 38 -5.59 7.19 -1.51
N LYS A 39 -6.48 7.20 -0.52
CA LYS A 39 -7.73 6.43 -0.53
C LYS A 39 -8.82 7.13 0.26
N THR A 40 -10.06 6.72 -0.01
CA THR A 40 -11.27 6.98 0.78
C THR A 40 -11.68 5.67 1.44
N ALA A 41 -11.10 5.39 2.61
CA ALA A 41 -11.29 4.12 3.30
C ALA A 41 -12.63 4.05 4.04
N TYR A 42 -13.13 2.81 4.17
CA TYR A 42 -14.39 2.41 4.80
C TYR A 42 -15.63 2.76 3.98
N ARG A 43 -16.62 1.87 4.00
CA ARG A 43 -17.82 1.96 3.16
C ARG A 43 -18.54 3.31 3.24
N LYS A 44 -18.57 3.95 4.41
CA LYS A 44 -19.22 5.26 4.60
C LYS A 44 -18.55 6.42 3.87
N ASN A 45 -17.30 6.25 3.42
CA ASN A 45 -16.57 7.26 2.64
C ASN A 45 -16.46 6.92 1.15
N TRP A 46 -17.04 5.81 0.69
CA TRP A 46 -16.98 5.43 -0.71
C TRP A 46 -17.73 6.45 -1.58
N GLY A 47 -17.17 6.76 -2.75
CA GLY A 47 -17.67 7.78 -3.67
C GLY A 47 -17.16 9.19 -3.39
N ARG A 48 -16.37 9.38 -2.32
CA ARG A 48 -15.80 10.70 -1.97
C ARG A 48 -14.51 11.03 -2.70
N MET A 49 -13.90 10.11 -3.45
CA MET A 49 -12.61 10.39 -4.09
C MET A 49 -12.65 11.60 -5.04
N PRO A 50 -13.70 11.82 -5.87
CA PRO A 50 -13.80 13.04 -6.68
C PRO A 50 -13.75 14.34 -5.85
N GLU A 51 -14.40 14.36 -4.68
CA GLU A 51 -14.36 15.48 -3.74
C GLU A 51 -12.93 15.72 -3.22
N VAL A 52 -12.26 14.65 -2.79
CA VAL A 52 -10.88 14.67 -2.27
C VAL A 52 -9.91 15.20 -3.34
N LEU A 53 -10.01 14.69 -4.56
CA LEU A 53 -9.18 15.13 -5.70
C LEU A 53 -9.43 16.60 -6.03
N SER A 54 -10.68 17.06 -5.96
CA SER A 54 -11.03 18.48 -6.15
C SER A 54 -10.37 19.36 -5.08
N LYS A 55 -10.38 18.94 -3.81
CA LYS A 55 -9.69 19.66 -2.72
C LYS A 55 -8.18 19.76 -2.94
N ILE A 56 -7.53 18.65 -3.34
CA ILE A 56 -6.11 18.64 -3.67
C ILE A 56 -5.84 19.53 -4.89
N GLY A 57 -6.66 19.45 -5.93
CA GLY A 57 -6.58 20.29 -7.13
C GLY A 57 -6.68 21.79 -6.80
N ALA A 58 -7.63 22.18 -5.94
CA ALA A 58 -7.78 23.56 -5.49
C ALA A 58 -6.57 24.03 -4.65
N ALA A 59 -6.00 23.16 -3.82
CA ALA A 59 -4.77 23.45 -3.08
C ALA A 59 -3.58 23.69 -4.02
N ARG A 60 -3.45 22.85 -5.06
CA ARG A 60 -2.44 23.01 -6.11
C ARG A 60 -2.62 24.30 -6.90
N ALA A 61 -3.85 24.66 -7.26
CA ALA A 61 -4.17 25.90 -7.97
C ALA A 61 -3.81 27.15 -7.16
N ARG A 62 -3.79 27.05 -5.81
CA ARG A 62 -3.30 28.11 -4.91
C ARG A 62 -1.78 28.13 -4.72
N GLY A 63 -1.04 27.32 -5.47
CA GLY A 63 0.42 27.29 -5.48
C GLY A 63 1.08 26.28 -4.54
N LEU A 64 0.31 25.38 -3.90
CA LEU A 64 0.90 24.30 -3.11
C LEU A 64 1.39 23.17 -4.03
N ASP A 65 2.65 22.76 -3.90
CA ASP A 65 3.19 21.60 -4.62
C ASP A 65 2.82 20.30 -3.90
N ILE A 66 1.65 19.74 -4.22
CA ILE A 66 1.10 18.53 -3.59
C ILE A 66 0.76 17.51 -4.64
N THR A 67 1.38 16.33 -4.61
CA THR A 67 0.99 15.18 -5.44
C THR A 67 0.63 14.00 -4.56
N ALA A 68 0.15 12.92 -5.18
CA ALA A 68 -0.19 11.69 -4.47
C ALA A 68 0.19 10.45 -5.29
N ASP A 69 0.11 9.29 -4.66
CA ASP A 69 0.25 7.99 -5.32
C ASP A 69 -0.82 7.01 -4.83
N VAL A 70 -1.09 5.97 -5.64
CA VAL A 70 -2.01 4.87 -5.31
C VAL A 70 -1.47 3.54 -5.81
N TYR A 71 -1.90 2.45 -5.18
CA TYR A 71 -1.77 1.09 -5.72
C TYR A 71 -3.11 0.64 -6.33
N PRO A 72 -3.10 -0.19 -7.39
CA PRO A 72 -4.29 -0.56 -8.16
C PRO A 72 -5.11 -1.70 -7.54
N TYR A 73 -5.41 -1.59 -6.24
CA TYR A 73 -6.16 -2.59 -5.48
C TYR A 73 -7.12 -1.93 -4.48
N THR A 74 -8.25 -2.60 -4.21
CA THR A 74 -9.28 -2.14 -3.27
C THR A 74 -9.08 -2.68 -1.84
N ALA A 75 -7.96 -3.36 -1.59
CA ALA A 75 -7.56 -3.80 -0.26
C ALA A 75 -6.23 -3.15 0.15
N ALA A 76 -6.12 -2.79 1.43
CA ALA A 76 -4.90 -2.27 2.04
C ALA A 76 -4.16 -3.38 2.79
N SER A 77 -2.96 -3.12 3.27
CA SER A 77 -2.23 -4.05 4.12
C SER A 77 -1.39 -3.33 5.17
N THR A 78 -1.42 -3.85 6.40
CA THR A 78 -0.63 -3.41 7.56
C THR A 78 -0.65 -4.51 8.64
N SER A 79 -0.13 -4.24 9.84
CA SER A 79 -0.18 -5.18 10.97
C SER A 79 -1.62 -5.48 11.41
N LEU A 80 -1.91 -6.74 11.76
CA LEU A 80 -3.18 -7.17 12.37
C LEU A 80 -3.52 -6.39 13.65
N THR A 81 -2.49 -5.92 14.37
CA THR A 81 -2.65 -5.09 15.58
C THR A 81 -3.31 -3.73 15.28
N ALA A 82 -3.41 -3.31 14.02
CA ALA A 82 -4.17 -2.12 13.64
C ALA A 82 -5.69 -2.26 13.91
N CYS A 83 -6.18 -3.47 14.12
CA CYS A 83 -7.55 -3.71 14.60
C CYS A 83 -7.75 -3.36 16.08
N LEU A 84 -6.68 -3.11 16.85
CA LEU A 84 -6.77 -2.79 18.28
C LEU A 84 -6.90 -1.29 18.51
N PRO A 85 -7.64 -0.86 19.55
CA PRO A 85 -7.68 0.55 19.91
C PRO A 85 -6.28 1.06 20.32
N PRO A 86 -5.90 2.31 20.02
CA PRO A 86 -4.54 2.81 20.24
C PRO A 86 -4.01 2.65 21.67
N TRP A 87 -4.86 2.78 22.69
CA TRP A 87 -4.47 2.62 24.10
C TRP A 87 -3.99 1.19 24.41
N ALA A 88 -4.49 0.18 23.68
CA ALA A 88 -4.06 -1.21 23.85
C ALA A 88 -2.62 -1.42 23.35
N LEU A 89 -2.17 -0.62 22.38
CA LEU A 89 -0.82 -0.65 21.80
C LEU A 89 0.21 0.14 22.62
N GLU A 90 -0.25 1.00 23.53
CA GLU A 90 0.62 1.93 24.25
C GLU A 90 1.69 1.22 25.08
N GLY A 91 2.94 1.65 24.93
CA GLY A 91 4.07 1.11 25.67
C GLY A 91 4.61 -0.22 25.14
N GLY A 92 4.28 -0.57 23.89
CA GLY A 92 4.97 -1.60 23.10
C GLY A 92 4.39 -3.01 23.24
N THR A 93 5.02 -3.96 22.54
CA THR A 93 4.51 -5.33 22.35
C THR A 93 4.19 -6.04 23.65
N GLU A 94 5.10 -6.07 24.63
CA GLU A 94 4.86 -6.83 25.87
C GLU A 94 3.66 -6.29 26.67
N LYS A 95 3.48 -4.96 26.72
CA LYS A 95 2.31 -4.36 27.40
C LYS A 95 1.02 -4.64 26.66
N MET A 96 1.04 -4.58 25.33
CA MET A 96 -0.10 -4.99 24.51
C MET A 96 -0.47 -6.45 24.77
N LEU A 97 0.50 -7.37 24.73
CA LEU A 97 0.24 -8.80 25.01
C LEU A 97 -0.27 -9.03 26.43
N ALA A 98 0.22 -8.28 27.43
CA ALA A 98 -0.29 -8.36 28.80
C ALA A 98 -1.77 -7.93 28.88
N ARG A 99 -2.17 -6.84 28.22
CA ARG A 99 -3.58 -6.39 28.14
C ARG A 99 -4.48 -7.40 27.41
N LEU A 100 -3.95 -8.06 26.38
CA LEU A 100 -4.73 -9.07 25.66
C LEU A 100 -4.95 -10.37 26.46
N ARG A 101 -4.10 -10.64 27.47
CA ARG A 101 -4.23 -11.78 28.40
C ARG A 101 -5.10 -11.46 29.62
N ASP A 102 -5.16 -10.22 30.05
CA ASP A 102 -6.03 -9.81 31.15
C ASP A 102 -7.50 -9.74 30.68
N ALA A 103 -8.37 -10.46 31.38
CA ALA A 103 -9.76 -10.65 30.97
C ALA A 103 -10.55 -9.33 30.93
N ALA A 104 -10.34 -8.44 31.91
CA ALA A 104 -11.06 -7.18 31.98
C ALA A 104 -10.64 -6.23 30.84
N THR A 105 -9.34 -6.12 30.57
CA THR A 105 -8.87 -5.30 29.46
C THR A 105 -9.18 -5.91 28.10
N ARG A 106 -9.19 -7.24 27.98
CA ARG A 106 -9.60 -7.95 26.75
C ARG A 106 -11.05 -7.65 26.40
N GLU A 107 -11.98 -7.76 27.35
CA GLU A 107 -13.38 -7.43 27.12
C GLU A 107 -13.59 -5.96 26.75
N ARG A 108 -12.87 -5.05 27.41
CA ARG A 108 -12.88 -3.63 27.03
C ARG A 108 -12.40 -3.42 25.59
N ILE A 109 -11.33 -4.10 25.17
CA ILE A 109 -10.83 -4.04 23.78
C ILE A 109 -11.92 -4.51 22.81
N LYS A 110 -12.59 -5.63 23.09
CA LYS A 110 -13.69 -6.12 22.26
C LYS A 110 -14.82 -5.09 22.13
N GLN A 111 -15.22 -4.47 23.23
CA GLN A 111 -16.24 -3.40 23.24
C GLN A 111 -15.81 -2.18 22.41
N ASP A 112 -14.56 -1.73 22.55
CA ASP A 112 -14.03 -0.60 21.79
C ASP A 112 -13.95 -0.90 20.29
N ILE A 113 -13.61 -2.14 19.90
CA ILE A 113 -13.60 -2.58 18.50
C ILE A 113 -15.00 -2.58 17.90
N LEU A 114 -16.04 -2.90 18.66
CA LEU A 114 -17.42 -2.91 18.16
C LEU A 114 -18.07 -1.53 18.11
N LYS A 115 -17.42 -0.50 18.68
CA LYS A 115 -17.90 0.87 18.66
C LYS A 115 -17.40 1.61 17.42
N ASP A 116 -18.30 2.00 16.52
CA ASP A 116 -17.97 2.98 15.47
C ASP A 116 -17.76 4.36 16.12
N SER A 117 -16.60 4.96 15.88
CA SER A 117 -16.29 6.31 16.36
C SER A 117 -15.32 7.02 15.41
N ASN A 118 -15.13 8.32 15.66
CA ASN A 118 -14.12 9.13 14.97
C ASN A 118 -12.89 9.37 15.86
N ASP A 119 -12.83 8.73 17.03
CA ASP A 119 -11.74 8.93 18.00
C ASP A 119 -10.45 8.24 17.51
N TRP A 120 -10.60 7.16 16.73
CA TRP A 120 -9.51 6.43 16.10
C TRP A 120 -9.96 5.69 14.84
N GLU A 121 -9.01 5.25 14.04
CA GLU A 121 -9.23 4.52 12.78
C GLU A 121 -9.54 3.05 13.02
N ASN A 122 -10.82 2.71 13.18
CA ASN A 122 -11.26 1.34 13.43
C ASN A 122 -11.31 0.51 12.13
N ILE A 123 -10.14 -0.01 11.75
CA ILE A 123 -9.97 -0.78 10.51
C ILE A 123 -10.73 -2.12 10.51
N TYR A 124 -11.02 -2.69 11.68
CA TYR A 124 -11.81 -3.92 11.80
C TYR A 124 -13.24 -3.68 11.30
N LEU A 125 -13.95 -2.71 11.88
CA LEU A 125 -15.28 -2.33 11.39
C LEU A 125 -15.23 -1.76 9.98
N GLY A 126 -14.20 -0.96 9.69
CA GLY A 126 -13.98 -0.35 8.39
C GLY A 126 -13.83 -1.34 7.23
N SER A 127 -13.38 -2.55 7.53
CA SER A 127 -13.28 -3.66 6.58
C SER A 127 -14.55 -4.53 6.52
N GLY A 128 -15.54 -4.28 7.38
CA GLY A 128 -16.75 -5.10 7.51
C GLY A 128 -16.61 -6.26 8.50
N GLY A 129 -15.79 -6.11 9.54
CA GLY A 129 -15.56 -7.12 10.57
C GLY A 129 -14.58 -8.21 10.14
N ALA A 130 -14.62 -9.38 10.80
CA ALA A 130 -13.65 -10.44 10.59
C ALA A 130 -13.64 -11.02 9.17
N ALA A 131 -14.77 -10.98 8.46
CA ALA A 131 -14.84 -11.34 7.05
C ALA A 131 -14.05 -10.38 6.15
N GLY A 132 -13.80 -9.15 6.59
CA GLY A 132 -13.01 -8.14 5.89
C GLY A 132 -11.50 -8.21 6.10
N VAL A 133 -11.04 -9.06 7.02
CA VAL A 133 -9.63 -9.12 7.46
C VAL A 133 -9.04 -10.46 7.06
N LEU A 134 -8.03 -10.44 6.19
CA LEU A 134 -7.31 -11.62 5.72
C LEU A 134 -5.91 -11.67 6.31
N ILE A 135 -5.49 -12.85 6.78
CA ILE A 135 -4.15 -13.08 7.32
C ILE A 135 -3.16 -13.15 6.16
N GLY A 136 -2.29 -12.15 6.09
CA GLY A 136 -1.31 -11.98 5.01
C GLY A 136 0.01 -12.68 5.30
N SER A 137 0.61 -12.46 6.47
CA SER A 137 1.90 -13.06 6.83
C SER A 137 2.02 -13.30 8.33
N VAL A 138 2.82 -14.30 8.72
CA VAL A 138 3.12 -14.62 10.13
C VAL A 138 4.61 -14.86 10.33
N VAL A 139 5.08 -14.77 11.57
CA VAL A 139 6.45 -15.17 11.95
C VAL A 139 6.47 -16.50 12.72
N ASN A 140 5.37 -16.85 13.36
CA ASN A 140 5.17 -18.15 13.99
C ASN A 140 4.85 -19.22 12.93
N ARG A 141 5.73 -20.21 12.80
CA ARG A 141 5.61 -21.31 11.84
C ARG A 141 4.34 -22.14 12.01
N GLU A 142 3.83 -22.26 13.24
CA GLU A 142 2.59 -23.00 13.52
C GLU A 142 1.35 -22.33 12.93
N LEU A 143 1.44 -21.04 12.60
CA LEU A 143 0.36 -20.26 12.00
C LEU A 143 0.46 -20.17 10.47
N GLU A 144 1.50 -20.75 9.84
CA GLU A 144 1.73 -20.61 8.40
C GLU A 144 0.56 -21.11 7.56
N SER A 145 -0.12 -22.18 8.00
CA SER A 145 -1.31 -22.74 7.34
C SER A 145 -2.55 -21.84 7.40
N MET A 146 -2.53 -20.80 8.24
CA MET A 146 -3.62 -19.83 8.36
C MET A 146 -3.47 -18.66 7.38
N GLN A 147 -2.31 -18.50 6.72
CA GLN A 147 -2.10 -17.45 5.74
C GLN A 147 -2.99 -17.62 4.51
N GLY A 148 -3.67 -16.55 4.11
CA GLY A 148 -4.68 -16.56 3.03
C GLY A 148 -6.10 -16.76 3.52
N LYS A 149 -6.31 -17.11 4.80
CA LYS A 149 -7.64 -17.21 5.40
C LYS A 149 -8.08 -15.88 6.00
N ARG A 150 -9.39 -15.65 6.04
CA ARG A 150 -10.03 -14.55 6.76
C ARG A 150 -10.16 -14.89 8.24
N VAL A 151 -10.22 -13.86 9.08
CA VAL A 151 -10.40 -14.04 10.53
C VAL A 151 -11.72 -14.77 10.82
N SER A 152 -12.79 -14.53 10.04
CA SER A 152 -14.07 -15.22 10.20
C SER A 152 -13.98 -16.73 9.89
N GLU A 153 -13.16 -17.11 8.90
CA GLU A 153 -12.91 -18.51 8.55
C GLU A 153 -12.13 -19.22 9.66
N ILE A 154 -11.11 -18.55 10.19
CA ILE A 154 -10.30 -19.03 11.32
C ILE A 154 -11.18 -19.19 12.58
N ALA A 155 -12.03 -18.22 12.88
CA ALA A 155 -12.95 -18.27 14.01
C ALA A 155 -13.91 -19.47 13.90
N LYS A 156 -14.46 -19.69 12.71
CA LYS A 156 -15.34 -20.84 12.42
C LYS A 156 -14.61 -22.17 12.57
N GLU A 157 -13.40 -22.30 12.03
CA GLU A 157 -12.58 -23.53 12.16
C GLU A 157 -12.23 -23.85 13.62
N GLN A 158 -12.01 -22.82 14.44
CA GLN A 158 -11.69 -22.96 15.86
C GLN A 158 -12.91 -23.05 16.78
N GLY A 159 -14.13 -22.84 16.26
CA GLY A 159 -15.35 -22.77 17.07
C GLY A 159 -15.36 -21.62 18.07
N LYS A 160 -14.77 -20.47 17.71
CA LYS A 160 -14.63 -19.28 18.57
C LYS A 160 -15.46 -18.10 18.08
N ASP A 161 -15.72 -17.16 18.98
CA ASP A 161 -16.12 -15.79 18.62
C ASP A 161 -15.05 -15.14 17.73
N GLU A 162 -15.47 -14.30 16.78
CA GLU A 162 -14.58 -13.71 15.79
C GLU A 162 -13.53 -12.78 16.40
N LEU A 163 -13.92 -11.99 17.41
CA LEU A 163 -12.97 -11.13 18.11
C LEU A 163 -12.04 -11.95 19.00
N ASP A 164 -12.51 -13.04 19.61
CA ASP A 164 -11.61 -13.92 20.35
C ASP A 164 -10.58 -14.59 19.45
N ALA A 165 -10.98 -15.06 18.27
CA ALA A 165 -10.05 -15.58 17.26
C ALA A 165 -9.03 -14.53 16.82
N LEU A 166 -9.47 -13.28 16.58
CA LEU A 166 -8.59 -12.16 16.24
C LEU A 166 -7.54 -11.91 17.33
N LEU A 167 -7.98 -11.73 18.58
CA LEU A 167 -7.09 -11.39 19.69
C LEU A 167 -6.14 -12.55 20.03
N ASP A 168 -6.61 -13.79 19.95
CA ASP A 168 -5.79 -14.99 20.13
C ASP A 168 -4.73 -15.12 19.03
N PHE A 169 -5.07 -14.78 17.79
CA PHE A 169 -4.11 -14.79 16.68
C PHE A 169 -3.00 -13.76 16.91
N ILE A 170 -3.37 -12.54 17.34
CA ILE A 170 -2.41 -11.49 17.71
C ILE A 170 -1.49 -11.99 18.85
N LEU A 171 -2.05 -12.65 19.86
CA LEU A 171 -1.26 -13.22 20.96
C LEU A 171 -0.29 -14.30 20.47
N ALA A 172 -0.76 -15.22 19.63
CA ALA A 172 -0.01 -16.38 19.15
C ALA A 172 1.18 -15.99 18.25
N ASP A 173 1.05 -14.92 17.46
CA ASP A 173 2.12 -14.38 16.61
C ASP A 173 2.84 -13.18 17.25
N ARG A 174 2.57 -12.92 18.54
CA ARG A 174 3.14 -11.80 19.31
C ARG A 174 2.98 -10.42 18.63
N GLY A 175 1.87 -10.20 17.94
CA GLY A 175 1.56 -8.95 17.23
C GLY A 175 2.35 -8.72 15.94
N GLN A 176 3.02 -9.74 15.39
CA GLN A 176 3.81 -9.62 14.17
C GLN A 176 3.07 -10.05 12.90
N THR A 177 1.78 -10.31 13.02
CA THR A 177 0.95 -10.74 11.88
C THR A 177 0.72 -9.58 10.92
N GLY A 178 1.05 -9.77 9.66
CA GLY A 178 0.62 -8.90 8.57
C GLY A 178 -0.78 -9.28 8.11
N ALA A 179 -1.62 -8.30 7.85
CA ALA A 179 -3.02 -8.49 7.45
C ALA A 179 -3.38 -7.65 6.21
N ILE A 180 -4.46 -8.05 5.55
CA ILE A 180 -5.04 -7.41 4.38
C ILE A 180 -6.49 -7.01 4.69
N TYR A 181 -6.84 -5.78 4.32
CA TYR A 181 -8.08 -5.11 4.73
C TYR A 181 -8.90 -4.67 3.52
N PHE A 182 -10.06 -5.30 3.32
CA PHE A 182 -10.93 -5.03 2.18
C PHE A 182 -11.87 -3.86 2.47
N MET A 183 -11.41 -2.64 2.20
CA MET A 183 -12.04 -1.43 2.74
C MET A 183 -12.19 -0.26 1.74
N MET A 184 -11.88 -0.46 0.47
CA MET A 184 -11.93 0.59 -0.56
C MET A 184 -12.89 0.23 -1.70
N SER A 185 -13.30 1.25 -2.46
CA SER A 185 -14.14 1.12 -3.66
C SER A 185 -13.31 1.14 -4.94
N GLU A 186 -13.69 0.31 -5.92
CA GLU A 186 -13.07 0.31 -7.24
C GLU A 186 -13.34 1.62 -8.01
N ASP A 187 -14.51 2.24 -7.81
CA ASP A 187 -14.85 3.49 -8.49
C ASP A 187 -14.03 4.68 -7.98
N ASP A 188 -13.79 4.71 -6.65
CA ASP A 188 -12.88 5.69 -6.07
C ASP A 188 -11.43 5.46 -6.54
N LEU A 189 -11.00 4.20 -6.62
CA LEU A 189 -9.68 3.87 -7.17
C LEU A 189 -9.54 4.35 -8.61
N ARG A 190 -10.53 4.10 -9.47
CA ARG A 190 -10.54 4.60 -10.86
C ARG A 190 -10.48 6.12 -10.91
N ALA A 191 -11.22 6.82 -10.07
CA ALA A 191 -11.17 8.28 -9.98
C ALA A 191 -9.76 8.77 -9.61
N ALA A 192 -9.13 8.15 -8.61
CA ALA A 192 -7.75 8.48 -8.22
C ALA A 192 -6.75 8.19 -9.35
N LEU A 193 -6.84 7.04 -9.99
CA LEU A 193 -5.94 6.64 -11.08
C LEU A 193 -6.00 7.62 -12.27
N ARG A 194 -7.19 8.15 -12.61
CA ARG A 194 -7.37 9.17 -13.66
C ARG A 194 -6.79 10.54 -13.32
N ALA A 195 -6.55 10.86 -12.05
CA ALA A 195 -6.12 12.20 -11.68
C ALA A 195 -4.68 12.50 -12.14
N PRO A 196 -4.40 13.67 -12.75
CA PRO A 196 -3.13 13.93 -13.44
C PRO A 196 -1.93 14.10 -12.49
N PHE A 197 -2.17 14.27 -11.20
CA PHE A 197 -1.13 14.40 -10.16
C PHE A 197 -0.97 13.13 -9.30
N VAL A 198 -1.69 12.05 -9.65
CA VAL A 198 -1.64 10.77 -8.96
C VAL A 198 -0.74 9.80 -9.72
N LYS A 199 0.26 9.27 -9.01
CA LYS A 199 1.25 8.28 -9.49
C LYS A 199 0.87 6.87 -9.08
N ILE A 200 1.64 5.90 -9.55
CA ILE A 200 1.48 4.48 -9.21
C ILE A 200 2.56 4.06 -8.21
N CYS A 201 2.15 3.39 -7.13
CA CYS A 201 3.07 2.85 -6.14
C CYS A 201 2.82 1.39 -5.78
N THR A 202 3.90 0.77 -5.32
CA THR A 202 3.98 -0.45 -4.52
C THR A 202 3.01 -0.55 -3.35
N ASP A 203 3.29 0.35 -2.40
CA ASP A 203 3.00 0.19 -0.98
C ASP A 203 3.39 -1.20 -0.44
N SER A 204 4.51 -1.76 -0.90
CA SER A 204 4.98 -3.07 -0.45
C SER A 204 6.49 -3.07 -0.25
N GLY A 205 6.95 -3.79 0.76
CA GLY A 205 8.36 -4.15 0.88
C GLY A 205 8.74 -5.15 -0.22
N ALA A 206 10.00 -5.13 -0.65
CA ALA A 206 10.52 -6.10 -1.60
C ALA A 206 10.42 -7.52 -1.02
N ARG A 207 9.93 -8.46 -1.84
CA ARG A 207 9.82 -9.88 -1.51
C ARG A 207 10.61 -10.71 -2.51
N ALA A 208 10.94 -11.93 -2.11
CA ALA A 208 11.67 -12.89 -2.92
C ALA A 208 10.96 -14.24 -2.85
N THR A 209 11.10 -15.05 -3.90
CA THR A 209 10.60 -16.44 -3.93
C THR A 209 11.61 -17.43 -3.35
N ASP A 210 12.80 -16.95 -2.99
CA ASP A 210 13.92 -17.69 -2.44
C ASP A 210 14.47 -17.03 -1.16
N GLY A 211 15.34 -17.75 -0.45
CA GLY A 211 15.98 -17.29 0.77
C GLY A 211 15.03 -17.17 1.99
N PRO A 212 15.48 -16.48 3.06
CA PRO A 212 14.76 -16.45 4.35
C PRO A 212 13.36 -15.82 4.29
N LEU A 213 13.05 -15.06 3.25
CA LEU A 213 11.77 -14.35 3.10
C LEU A 213 10.76 -15.10 2.21
N ALA A 214 11.15 -16.22 1.60
CA ALA A 214 10.34 -16.96 0.61
C ALA A 214 8.99 -17.48 1.16
N GLY A 215 8.96 -17.85 2.45
CA GLY A 215 7.76 -18.38 3.10
C GLY A 215 6.74 -17.31 3.49
N SER A 216 7.11 -16.03 3.43
CA SER A 216 6.22 -14.92 3.79
C SER A 216 5.32 -14.56 2.61
N LYS A 217 4.01 -14.74 2.77
CA LYS A 217 3.03 -14.19 1.82
C LYS A 217 2.96 -12.66 1.98
N SER A 218 2.48 -11.96 0.95
CA SER A 218 2.31 -10.51 0.96
C SER A 218 0.98 -10.10 0.35
N HIS A 219 0.64 -8.82 0.38
CA HIS A 219 -0.41 -8.31 -0.50
C HIS A 219 0.00 -8.45 -1.98
N PRO A 220 -0.91 -8.84 -2.91
CA PRO A 220 -0.59 -9.04 -4.33
C PRO A 220 0.03 -7.81 -5.02
N ARG A 221 -0.27 -6.61 -4.51
CA ARG A 221 0.39 -5.34 -4.91
C ARG A 221 1.92 -5.38 -4.93
N GLY A 222 2.55 -6.20 -4.08
CA GLY A 222 4.01 -6.37 -4.09
C GLY A 222 4.56 -6.96 -5.39
N TRP A 223 3.73 -7.66 -6.15
CA TRP A 223 4.13 -8.43 -7.33
C TRP A 223 3.41 -8.02 -8.61
N GLY A 224 2.19 -7.48 -8.47
CA GLY A 224 1.29 -7.23 -9.59
C GLY A 224 1.03 -5.77 -9.93
N THR A 225 1.42 -4.78 -9.09
CA THR A 225 0.99 -3.38 -9.27
C THR A 225 1.16 -2.83 -10.68
N PHE A 226 2.38 -2.78 -11.21
CA PHE A 226 2.61 -2.11 -12.50
C PHE A 226 1.99 -2.91 -13.67
N PRO A 227 2.16 -4.24 -13.75
CA PRO A 227 1.48 -5.06 -14.74
C PRO A 227 -0.05 -4.94 -14.69
N ARG A 228 -0.65 -4.83 -13.49
CA ARG A 228 -2.10 -4.65 -13.32
C ARG A 228 -2.59 -3.32 -13.89
N VAL A 229 -1.84 -2.24 -13.73
CA VAL A 229 -2.16 -0.96 -14.38
C VAL A 229 -2.15 -1.11 -15.90
N LEU A 230 -1.10 -1.73 -16.45
CA LEU A 230 -0.94 -1.90 -17.89
C LEU A 230 -1.97 -2.87 -18.50
N SER A 231 -2.32 -3.95 -17.79
CA SER A 231 -3.29 -4.93 -18.25
C SER A 231 -4.72 -4.41 -18.07
N ARG A 232 -5.15 -4.28 -16.82
CA ARG A 232 -6.55 -4.00 -16.49
C ARG A 232 -6.92 -2.58 -16.84
N TYR A 233 -6.17 -1.59 -16.37
CA TYR A 233 -6.61 -0.20 -16.46
C TYR A 233 -6.25 0.46 -17.80
N VAL A 234 -5.18 0.04 -18.47
CA VAL A 234 -4.85 0.54 -19.82
C VAL A 234 -5.49 -0.31 -20.90
N ARG A 235 -5.11 -1.59 -21.03
CA ARG A 235 -5.54 -2.44 -22.16
C ARG A 235 -7.02 -2.83 -22.08
N ASP A 236 -7.49 -3.28 -20.93
CA ASP A 236 -8.83 -3.88 -20.83
C ASP A 236 -9.91 -2.80 -20.61
N GLU A 237 -9.70 -1.89 -19.64
CA GLU A 237 -10.67 -0.86 -19.26
C GLU A 237 -10.51 0.48 -20.00
N HIS A 238 -9.40 0.70 -20.73
CA HIS A 238 -9.14 1.95 -21.45
C HIS A 238 -9.28 3.20 -20.56
N LEU A 239 -8.84 3.11 -19.30
CA LEU A 239 -8.98 4.16 -18.29
C LEU A 239 -8.14 5.40 -18.64
N PHE A 240 -6.96 5.18 -19.22
CA PHE A 240 -6.05 6.18 -19.78
C PHE A 240 -5.11 5.52 -20.79
N THR A 241 -4.36 6.33 -21.54
CA THR A 241 -3.44 5.81 -22.56
C THR A 241 -2.23 5.11 -21.95
N LEU A 242 -1.55 4.31 -22.77
CA LEU A 242 -0.32 3.62 -22.35
C LEU A 242 0.77 4.63 -21.96
N GLU A 243 0.89 5.73 -22.71
CA GLU A 243 1.87 6.78 -22.46
C GLU A 243 1.61 7.49 -21.12
N GLU A 244 0.34 7.77 -20.80
CA GLU A 244 -0.03 8.36 -19.51
C GLU A 244 0.31 7.40 -18.36
N ALA A 245 -0.02 6.11 -18.51
CA ALA A 245 0.32 5.09 -17.52
C ALA A 245 1.83 5.01 -17.30
N VAL A 246 2.62 4.93 -18.37
CA VAL A 246 4.09 4.89 -18.31
C VAL A 246 4.61 6.17 -17.63
N HIS A 247 4.09 7.34 -17.96
CA HIS A 247 4.52 8.60 -17.34
C HIS A 247 4.26 8.62 -15.83
N LYS A 248 3.09 8.15 -15.38
CA LYS A 248 2.72 8.02 -13.95
C LYS A 248 3.61 7.06 -13.16
N MET A 249 4.28 6.12 -13.84
CA MET A 249 5.20 5.15 -13.25
C MET A 249 6.68 5.54 -13.37
N THR A 250 7.01 6.48 -14.27
CA THR A 250 8.39 6.83 -14.63
C THR A 250 8.68 8.31 -14.41
N GLY A 251 8.48 9.15 -15.41
CA GLY A 251 8.87 10.57 -15.38
C GLY A 251 8.23 11.36 -14.25
N MET A 252 6.94 11.12 -13.97
CA MET A 252 6.24 11.79 -12.86
C MET A 252 6.83 11.41 -11.51
N SER A 253 7.16 10.12 -11.32
CA SER A 253 7.78 9.60 -10.10
C SER A 253 9.21 10.08 -9.94
N ALA A 254 10.02 10.05 -11.00
CA ALA A 254 11.40 10.54 -10.98
C ALA A 254 11.46 12.04 -10.65
N ALA A 255 10.58 12.84 -11.26
CA ALA A 255 10.49 14.28 -11.00
C ALA A 255 10.15 14.58 -9.54
N ARG A 256 9.20 13.84 -8.95
CA ARG A 256 8.75 14.03 -7.56
C ARG A 256 9.88 13.96 -6.54
N VAL A 257 10.80 13.01 -6.72
CA VAL A 257 11.95 12.80 -5.81
C VAL A 257 13.24 13.44 -6.32
N GLY A 258 13.19 14.21 -7.41
CA GLY A 258 14.32 14.96 -7.95
C GLY A 258 15.39 14.09 -8.61
N LEU A 259 15.01 12.92 -9.15
CA LEU A 259 15.92 12.03 -9.88
C LEU A 259 16.12 12.54 -11.30
N ARG A 260 17.17 13.34 -11.50
CA ARG A 260 17.57 13.81 -12.82
C ARG A 260 18.05 12.65 -13.69
N ASP A 261 17.78 12.75 -14.99
CA ASP A 261 18.22 11.78 -16.01
C ASP A 261 17.73 10.34 -15.79
N ARG A 262 16.64 10.16 -15.03
CA ARG A 262 15.90 8.89 -14.86
C ARG A 262 14.42 9.11 -15.15
N GLY A 263 13.71 8.01 -15.42
CA GLY A 263 12.28 8.02 -15.71
C GLY A 263 11.93 8.58 -17.11
N VAL A 264 12.93 8.76 -17.98
CA VAL A 264 12.76 9.22 -19.37
C VAL A 264 13.69 8.43 -20.28
N LEU A 265 13.25 8.15 -21.51
CA LEU A 265 14.11 7.60 -22.57
C LEU A 265 14.64 8.75 -23.42
N ARG A 266 15.90 9.13 -23.19
CA ARG A 266 16.57 10.26 -23.84
C ARG A 266 18.06 9.99 -23.94
N ALA A 267 18.71 10.39 -25.03
CA ALA A 267 20.16 10.35 -25.14
C ALA A 267 20.83 11.06 -23.94
N GLY A 268 21.79 10.38 -23.29
CA GLY A 268 22.48 10.86 -22.09
C GLY A 268 21.77 10.59 -20.76
N ALA A 269 20.54 10.05 -20.76
CA ALA A 269 19.87 9.58 -19.55
C ALA A 269 20.42 8.21 -19.09
N PHE A 270 20.13 7.82 -17.85
CA PHE A 270 20.44 6.47 -17.38
C PHE A 270 19.60 5.43 -18.12
N ALA A 271 20.25 4.33 -18.49
CA ALA A 271 19.59 3.20 -19.13
C ALA A 271 18.85 2.33 -18.10
N ASP A 272 17.80 2.89 -17.50
CA ASP A 272 16.80 2.13 -16.76
C ASP A 272 15.58 1.90 -17.66
N ILE A 273 15.41 0.69 -18.16
CA ILE A 273 14.48 0.40 -19.26
C ILE A 273 13.71 -0.88 -18.93
N ALA A 274 12.39 -0.83 -19.07
CA ALA A 274 11.54 -2.01 -19.08
C ALA A 274 11.04 -2.25 -20.51
N VAL A 275 11.23 -3.46 -21.02
CA VAL A 275 10.68 -3.92 -22.31
C VAL A 275 9.58 -4.91 -22.00
N PHE A 276 8.36 -4.62 -22.44
CA PHE A 276 7.19 -5.47 -22.20
C PHE A 276 6.30 -5.54 -23.43
N ASP A 277 5.54 -6.62 -23.53
CA ASP A 277 4.54 -6.82 -24.57
C ASP A 277 3.19 -6.25 -24.08
N PRO A 278 2.67 -5.15 -24.67
CA PRO A 278 1.42 -4.54 -24.21
C PRO A 278 0.20 -5.46 -24.38
N ALA A 279 0.23 -6.42 -25.33
CA ALA A 279 -0.86 -7.37 -25.51
C ALA A 279 -0.84 -8.50 -24.46
N ARG A 280 0.33 -8.80 -23.88
CA ARG A 280 0.51 -9.95 -22.97
C ARG A 280 0.77 -9.59 -21.52
N VAL A 281 1.18 -8.35 -21.23
CA VAL A 281 1.49 -7.94 -19.86
C VAL A 281 0.28 -8.15 -18.94
N ARG A 282 0.49 -8.81 -17.80
CA ARG A 282 -0.55 -9.04 -16.77
C ARG A 282 0.05 -9.41 -15.43
N ASP A 283 -0.61 -8.98 -14.36
CA ASP A 283 -0.39 -9.50 -13.02
C ASP A 283 -0.94 -10.93 -12.90
N ARG A 284 -0.23 -11.76 -12.14
CA ARG A 284 -0.68 -13.11 -11.76
C ARG A 284 -1.00 -13.23 -10.27
N ALA A 285 -0.43 -12.34 -9.47
CA ALA A 285 -0.56 -12.34 -8.02
C ALA A 285 -2.01 -12.15 -7.58
N THR A 286 -2.54 -13.09 -6.80
CA THR A 286 -3.86 -13.01 -6.17
C THR A 286 -3.74 -12.82 -4.66
N PHE A 287 -4.85 -12.69 -3.94
CA PHE A 287 -4.81 -12.61 -2.49
C PHE A 287 -4.42 -13.96 -1.85
N GLU A 288 -4.79 -15.06 -2.49
CA GLU A 288 -4.54 -16.44 -2.05
C GLU A 288 -3.09 -16.86 -2.35
N GLU A 289 -2.61 -16.47 -3.54
CA GLU A 289 -1.28 -16.77 -4.08
C GLU A 289 -0.57 -15.48 -4.55
N PRO A 290 -0.09 -14.65 -3.61
CA PRO A 290 0.42 -13.32 -3.92
C PRO A 290 1.83 -13.32 -4.52
N ASN A 291 2.65 -14.34 -4.26
CA ASN A 291 4.07 -14.35 -4.62
C ASN A 291 4.28 -14.89 -6.05
N GLN A 292 3.55 -14.34 -7.02
CA GLN A 292 3.63 -14.73 -8.43
C GLN A 292 4.21 -13.62 -9.28
N TYR A 293 5.30 -13.92 -10.00
CA TYR A 293 5.84 -13.00 -11.01
C TYR A 293 4.82 -12.74 -12.12
N ALA A 294 4.80 -11.50 -12.59
CA ALA A 294 3.97 -11.09 -13.71
C ALA A 294 4.45 -11.69 -15.04
N GLU A 295 3.56 -11.68 -16.03
CA GLU A 295 3.87 -12.08 -17.40
C GLU A 295 4.03 -10.87 -18.32
N GLY A 296 4.64 -11.10 -19.49
CA GLY A 296 4.77 -10.11 -20.55
C GLY A 296 5.91 -9.10 -20.35
N ILE A 297 6.66 -9.15 -19.24
CA ILE A 297 7.88 -8.37 -19.05
C ILE A 297 9.06 -9.16 -19.66
N ARG A 298 9.64 -8.65 -20.74
CA ARG A 298 10.73 -9.31 -21.48
C ARG A 298 12.10 -8.95 -20.91
N TYR A 299 12.38 -7.65 -20.76
CA TYR A 299 13.65 -7.19 -20.21
C TYR A 299 13.42 -6.13 -19.13
N VAL A 300 14.23 -6.18 -18.08
CA VAL A 300 14.45 -5.05 -17.18
C VAL A 300 15.94 -4.76 -17.16
N ILE A 301 16.29 -3.54 -17.52
CA ILE A 301 17.66 -3.04 -17.61
C ILE A 301 17.81 -1.96 -16.55
N VAL A 302 18.86 -2.05 -15.73
CA VAL A 302 19.16 -1.08 -14.67
C VAL A 302 20.57 -0.56 -14.90
N ASN A 303 20.74 0.76 -15.03
CA ASN A 303 22.03 1.39 -15.37
C ASN A 303 22.76 0.70 -16.55
N GLY A 304 22.03 0.22 -17.55
CA GLY A 304 22.58 -0.42 -18.76
C GLY A 304 22.87 -1.92 -18.64
N GLN A 305 22.60 -2.57 -17.51
CA GLN A 305 22.78 -4.01 -17.31
C GLN A 305 21.43 -4.72 -17.26
N VAL A 306 21.33 -5.88 -17.92
CA VAL A 306 20.09 -6.69 -17.93
C VAL A 306 19.95 -7.41 -16.59
N GLU A 307 19.00 -6.97 -15.76
CA GLU A 307 18.65 -7.61 -14.48
C GLU A 307 17.51 -8.63 -14.61
N VAL A 308 16.67 -8.50 -15.64
CA VAL A 308 15.64 -9.49 -15.98
C VAL A 308 15.70 -9.79 -17.47
N ASP A 309 15.72 -11.07 -17.83
CA ASP A 309 15.61 -11.58 -19.20
C ASP A 309 14.55 -12.70 -19.27
N GLY A 310 13.54 -12.53 -20.12
CA GLY A 310 12.50 -13.53 -20.34
C GLY A 310 11.69 -13.84 -19.07
N GLY A 311 11.49 -12.84 -18.20
CA GLY A 311 10.80 -13.01 -16.92
C GLY A 311 11.64 -13.65 -15.81
N ARG A 312 12.94 -13.90 -16.04
CA ARG A 312 13.86 -14.45 -15.03
C ARG A 312 14.88 -13.41 -14.61
N ARG A 313 15.13 -13.31 -13.31
CA ARG A 313 16.21 -12.48 -12.77
C ARG A 313 17.57 -13.05 -13.19
N THR A 314 18.51 -12.18 -13.54
CA THR A 314 19.92 -12.52 -13.81
C THR A 314 20.78 -12.34 -12.55
N ASP A 315 22.08 -12.63 -12.63
CA ASP A 315 23.02 -12.37 -11.53
C ASP A 315 23.46 -10.90 -11.44
N ALA A 316 23.00 -10.04 -12.36
CA ALA A 316 23.34 -8.63 -12.35
C ALA A 316 22.71 -7.92 -11.14
N ASN A 317 23.50 -7.07 -10.47
CA ASN A 317 23.08 -6.22 -9.37
C ASN A 317 23.55 -4.78 -9.65
N ALA A 318 22.96 -4.14 -10.66
CA ALA A 318 23.41 -2.85 -11.16
C ALA A 318 22.79 -1.66 -10.42
N GLY A 319 21.90 -1.92 -9.45
CA GLY A 319 21.35 -0.91 -8.55
C GLY A 319 22.42 -0.12 -7.79
N ARG A 320 22.12 1.14 -7.49
CA ARG A 320 23.01 2.03 -6.72
C ARG A 320 22.21 3.01 -5.87
N PRO A 321 22.75 3.45 -4.71
CA PRO A 321 22.11 4.48 -3.91
C PRO A 321 21.88 5.75 -4.73
N LEU A 322 20.64 6.25 -4.73
CA LEU A 322 20.29 7.49 -5.40
C LEU A 322 20.40 8.66 -4.42
N ARG A 323 21.06 9.72 -4.85
CA ARG A 323 21.28 10.91 -4.04
C ARG A 323 20.37 12.02 -4.55
N GLY A 324 19.41 12.42 -3.73
CA GLY A 324 18.47 13.49 -4.07
C GLY A 324 19.09 14.89 -3.93
N PRO A 325 18.32 15.95 -4.23
CA PRO A 325 18.79 17.35 -4.22
C PRO A 325 19.20 17.89 -2.83
N GLY A 326 19.02 17.11 -1.76
CA GLY A 326 19.50 17.42 -0.41
C GLY A 326 20.91 16.92 -0.12
N TYR A 327 21.47 16.07 -0.98
CA TYR A 327 22.80 15.51 -0.75
C TYR A 327 23.89 16.55 -0.96
N ARG A 328 24.73 16.74 0.06
CA ARG A 328 25.99 17.48 -0.01
C ARG A 328 27.11 16.45 0.10
N GLY A 329 27.89 16.28 -0.96
CA GLY A 329 29.12 15.50 -0.89
C GLY A 329 30.00 16.03 0.23
N ARG A 330 30.54 15.14 1.05
CA ARG A 330 31.68 15.47 1.90
C ARG A 330 32.94 15.23 1.09
#